data_AF-A0A7V5XDK9-F1
#
_entry.id   AF-A0A7V5XDK9-F1
#
_cell.length_a   1.000
_cell.length_b   1.000
_cell.length_c   1.000
_cell.angle_alpha   90.00
_cell.angle_beta   90.00
_cell.angle_gamma   90.00
#
_symmetry.space_group_name_H-M   'P 1'
#
loop_
_entity.id
_entity.type
_entity.pdbx_description
1 polymer ?
#
loop_
_entity_poly.entity_id
_entity_poly.type
_entity_poly.pdbx_seq_one_letter_code
_entity_poly.pdbx_strand_id
1 'polypeptide(L)'
;MNNILQALKSGVRLITSTARQAQHWRWQYDRAQAAAGRQGWPGPAILSLDAWLEALWNQSVLRGGSAGAKQLLTDTQTRFLWRQLIDPDRILVPVTAAQVATTAWRTMHAWQIPLQKVAAAATSADTRAFVDWAQAYADHCKKHEYLDRATLIPALSADLRSKVLDIPDTVLFLGFEPWTPVLERWSAALREAGCDAQQVMPQETSAQPVRVDFAHEKLERETAVRWALARLQADPTSMIGLVRPDMRECAPAMRRYALDVIDGGGCAPLASGLPVVTGGDGSLADTGPVHIALLALRMGQGRMDYRDLGQLLRSPFLQDGNQEADRRARFDLWIREHCQRNVDLWALQGAAHEHAPGFGALLSAALDQVKVQSGRMAAADWAVWCDRFLASLGWPGSAERTAEGQAQVDGWRRLLENFSTCSAFLPRLSVTGVCSTLAALAADQHFSPRSAEHGLLLLTPAEAVGLRFDGLWLGGLDAT
;
A
#
# COMPACT_ATOMS: atom_id res chain seq x y z
N MET A 1 -8.05 -27.18 -8.11
CA MET A 1 -9.00 -26.07 -7.84
C MET A 1 -10.10 -26.48 -6.85
N ASN A 2 -10.70 -27.66 -7.01
CA ASN A 2 -11.88 -28.07 -6.24
C ASN A 2 -11.65 -28.20 -4.72
N ASN A 3 -10.49 -28.68 -4.26
CA ASN A 3 -10.31 -28.99 -2.84
C ASN A 3 -10.35 -27.75 -1.92
N ILE A 4 -9.60 -26.69 -2.25
CA ILE A 4 -9.59 -25.44 -1.43
C ILE A 4 -10.96 -24.75 -1.49
N LEU A 5 -11.56 -24.62 -2.67
CA LEU A 5 -12.89 -23.99 -2.80
C LEU A 5 -13.99 -24.80 -2.10
N GLN A 6 -13.89 -26.14 -2.07
CA GLN A 6 -14.80 -27.00 -1.31
C GLN A 6 -14.60 -26.83 0.19
N ALA A 7 -13.35 -26.78 0.68
CA ALA A 7 -13.05 -26.53 2.08
C ALA A 7 -13.60 -25.17 2.55
N LEU A 8 -13.51 -24.13 1.72
CA LEU A 8 -14.11 -22.83 2.03
C LEU A 8 -15.64 -22.90 2.16
N LYS A 9 -16.33 -23.76 1.40
CA LYS A 9 -17.79 -23.97 1.53
C LYS A 9 -18.18 -24.63 2.85
N SER A 10 -17.30 -25.43 3.45
CA SER A 10 -17.53 -26.03 4.77
C SER A 10 -17.11 -25.13 5.93
N GLY A 11 -16.78 -23.86 5.68
CA GLY A 11 -16.43 -22.89 6.72
C GLY A 11 -14.98 -22.91 7.19
N VAL A 12 -14.10 -23.65 6.50
CA VAL A 12 -12.67 -23.70 6.83
C VAL A 12 -12.03 -22.32 6.66
N ARG A 13 -11.11 -21.98 7.57
CA ARG A 13 -10.38 -20.72 7.50
C ARG A 13 -9.14 -20.86 6.61
N LEU A 14 -9.03 -20.02 5.60
CA LEU A 14 -7.87 -19.94 4.71
C LEU A 14 -7.01 -18.73 5.07
N ILE A 15 -5.76 -19.00 5.44
CA ILE A 15 -4.75 -17.99 5.75
C ILE A 15 -3.75 -17.95 4.61
N THR A 16 -3.56 -16.75 4.05
CA THR A 16 -2.67 -16.52 2.91
C THR A 16 -1.45 -15.70 3.34
N SER A 17 -0.36 -15.80 2.59
CA SER A 17 0.88 -15.07 2.90
C SER A 17 0.75 -13.55 2.71
N THR A 18 -0.15 -13.11 1.83
CA THR A 18 -0.35 -11.68 1.54
C THR A 18 -1.83 -11.33 1.42
N ALA A 19 -2.18 -10.07 1.71
CA ALA A 19 -3.55 -9.57 1.53
C ALA A 19 -4.02 -9.65 0.07
N ARG A 20 -3.10 -9.47 -0.90
CA ARG A 20 -3.40 -9.64 -2.33
C ARG A 20 -3.82 -11.07 -2.65
N GLN A 21 -3.10 -12.06 -2.10
CA GLN A 21 -3.48 -13.46 -2.27
C GLN A 21 -4.82 -13.76 -1.59
N ALA A 22 -5.10 -13.23 -0.39
CA ALA A 22 -6.41 -13.36 0.25
C ALA A 22 -7.55 -12.86 -0.66
N GLN A 23 -7.37 -11.67 -1.25
CA GLN A 23 -8.33 -11.07 -2.16
C GLN A 23 -8.52 -11.92 -3.43
N HIS A 24 -7.43 -12.42 -4.01
CA HIS A 24 -7.49 -13.30 -5.18
C HIS A 24 -8.33 -14.56 -4.91
N TRP A 25 -8.13 -15.22 -3.77
CA TRP A 25 -8.90 -16.43 -3.43
C TRP A 25 -10.36 -16.14 -3.08
N ARG A 26 -10.64 -14.97 -2.51
CA ARG A 26 -12.01 -14.50 -2.30
C ARG A 26 -12.72 -14.32 -3.62
N TRP A 27 -12.08 -13.68 -4.59
CA TRP A 27 -12.62 -13.55 -5.93
C TRP A 27 -12.85 -14.91 -6.61
N GLN A 28 -11.88 -15.84 -6.56
CA GLN A 28 -12.06 -17.18 -7.14
C GLN A 28 -13.27 -17.91 -6.55
N TYR A 29 -13.48 -17.76 -5.24
CA TYR A 29 -14.65 -18.31 -4.56
C TYR A 29 -15.94 -17.65 -5.04
N ASP A 30 -15.98 -16.32 -5.12
CA ASP A 30 -17.13 -15.56 -5.57
C ASP A 30 -17.50 -15.91 -7.02
N ARG A 31 -16.50 -16.02 -7.92
CA ARG A 31 -16.66 -16.50 -9.31
C ARG A 31 -17.27 -17.90 -9.35
N ALA A 32 -16.77 -18.83 -8.53
CA ALA A 32 -17.27 -20.20 -8.50
C ALA A 32 -18.71 -20.30 -7.97
N GLN A 33 -19.13 -19.42 -7.05
CA GLN A 33 -20.51 -19.38 -6.56
C GLN A 33 -21.46 -18.75 -7.57
N ALA A 34 -21.04 -17.69 -8.26
CA ALA A 34 -21.79 -17.08 -9.36
C ALA A 34 -21.99 -18.07 -10.51
N ALA A 35 -20.94 -18.79 -10.92
CA ALA A 35 -21.00 -19.82 -11.95
C ALA A 35 -21.92 -21.00 -11.55
N ALA A 36 -22.10 -21.24 -10.26
CA ALA A 36 -23.07 -22.21 -9.73
C ALA A 36 -24.52 -21.66 -9.66
N GLY A 37 -24.78 -20.47 -10.21
CA GLY A 37 -26.10 -19.86 -10.30
C GLY A 37 -26.63 -19.23 -9.00
N ARG A 38 -25.78 -19.04 -7.99
CA ARG A 38 -26.20 -18.43 -6.72
C ARG A 38 -26.31 -16.91 -6.88
N GLN A 39 -27.31 -16.31 -6.22
CA GLN A 39 -27.54 -14.86 -6.21
C GLN A 39 -26.99 -14.17 -4.95
N GLY A 40 -26.52 -14.97 -3.98
CA GLY A 40 -25.90 -14.50 -2.74
C GLY A 40 -25.34 -15.68 -1.96
N TRP A 41 -24.25 -15.45 -1.23
CA TRP A 41 -23.60 -16.46 -0.40
C TRP A 41 -22.87 -15.80 0.77
N PRO A 42 -22.67 -16.53 1.88
CA PRO A 42 -21.80 -16.06 2.95
C PRO A 42 -20.37 -15.85 2.42
N GLY A 43 -19.76 -14.74 2.84
CA GLY A 43 -18.36 -14.47 2.50
C GLY A 43 -17.43 -15.54 3.07
N PRO A 44 -16.45 -16.03 2.30
CA PRO A 44 -15.55 -17.07 2.78
C PRO A 44 -14.59 -16.52 3.85
N ALA A 45 -14.17 -17.39 4.78
CA ALA A 45 -13.26 -17.04 5.87
C ALA A 45 -11.79 -17.00 5.39
N ILE A 46 -11.46 -16.01 4.55
CA ILE A 46 -10.13 -15.84 3.96
C ILE A 46 -9.47 -14.57 4.51
N LEU A 47 -8.26 -14.72 5.07
CA LEU A 47 -7.48 -13.64 5.66
C LEU A 47 -6.01 -13.75 5.23
N SER A 48 -5.27 -12.64 5.27
CA SER A 48 -3.80 -12.71 5.32
C SER A 48 -3.35 -13.14 6.71
N LEU A 49 -2.11 -13.63 6.83
CA LEU A 49 -1.52 -13.93 8.13
C LEU A 49 -1.57 -12.73 9.07
N ASP A 50 -1.14 -11.55 8.60
CA ASP A 50 -1.12 -10.33 9.42
C ASP A 50 -2.52 -9.94 9.92
N ALA A 51 -3.53 -10.00 9.05
CA ALA A 51 -4.91 -9.68 9.42
C ALA A 51 -5.47 -10.69 10.43
N TRP A 52 -5.13 -11.97 10.28
CA TRP A 52 -5.57 -13.00 11.21
C TRP A 52 -4.89 -12.88 12.57
N LEU A 53 -3.57 -12.65 12.62
CA LEU A 53 -2.86 -12.45 13.88
C LEU A 53 -3.33 -11.19 14.61
N GLU A 54 -3.66 -10.12 13.88
CA GLU A 54 -4.24 -8.92 14.46
C GLU A 54 -5.65 -9.17 15.02
N ALA A 55 -6.48 -9.97 14.33
CA ALA A 55 -7.77 -10.39 14.86
C ALA A 55 -7.63 -11.22 16.16
N LEU A 56 -6.64 -12.11 16.23
CA LEU A 56 -6.32 -12.86 17.46
C LEU A 56 -5.79 -11.95 18.58
N TRP A 57 -4.97 -10.96 18.25
CA TRP A 57 -4.52 -9.96 19.23
C TRP A 57 -5.70 -9.13 19.78
N ASN A 58 -6.60 -8.66 18.92
CA ASN A 58 -7.82 -7.97 19.34
C ASN A 58 -8.68 -8.85 20.27
N GLN A 59 -8.79 -10.14 19.96
CA GLN A 59 -9.47 -11.09 20.85
C GLN A 59 -8.76 -11.20 22.21
N SER A 60 -7.43 -11.26 22.22
CA SER A 60 -6.66 -11.25 23.46
C SER A 60 -6.88 -9.96 24.26
N VAL A 61 -6.98 -8.79 23.62
CA VAL A 61 -7.30 -7.52 24.30
C VAL A 61 -8.65 -7.61 25.00
N LEU A 62 -9.68 -8.06 24.27
CA LEU A 62 -11.05 -8.16 24.79
C LEU A 62 -11.19 -9.18 25.93
N ARG A 63 -10.34 -10.20 25.96
CA ARG A 63 -10.40 -11.30 26.92
C ARG A 63 -9.34 -11.23 28.02
N GLY A 64 -8.54 -10.16 28.06
CA GLY A 64 -7.50 -9.98 29.06
C GLY A 64 -6.34 -10.98 28.95
N GLY A 65 -6.05 -11.45 27.74
CA GLY A 65 -4.86 -12.26 27.47
C GLY A 65 -3.56 -11.46 27.56
N SER A 66 -2.45 -12.16 27.72
CA SER A 66 -1.13 -11.57 27.93
C SER A 66 -0.59 -10.80 26.73
N ALA A 67 -0.92 -11.20 25.49
CA ALA A 67 -0.55 -10.44 24.30
C ALA A 67 -1.38 -9.16 24.18
N GLY A 68 -2.65 -9.21 24.57
CA GLY A 68 -3.58 -8.07 24.58
C GLY A 68 -3.29 -7.03 25.66
N ALA A 69 -2.50 -7.38 26.68
CA ALA A 69 -1.98 -6.41 27.65
C ALA A 69 -0.91 -5.47 27.06
N LYS A 70 -0.36 -5.83 25.90
CA LYS A 70 0.68 -5.09 25.18
C LYS A 70 0.11 -4.36 23.98
N GLN A 71 0.67 -3.20 23.65
CA GLN A 71 0.28 -2.45 22.46
C GLN A 71 0.94 -3.05 21.22
N LEU A 72 0.14 -3.51 20.26
CA LEU A 72 0.63 -3.93 18.94
C LEU A 72 1.00 -2.70 18.09
N LEU A 73 2.28 -2.62 17.70
CA LEU A 73 2.80 -1.56 16.84
C LEU A 73 2.42 -1.81 15.38
N THR A 74 2.03 -0.73 14.71
CA THR A 74 1.88 -0.72 13.25
C THR A 74 3.26 -0.69 12.58
N ASP A 75 3.35 -1.11 11.31
CA ASP A 75 4.58 -1.07 10.53
C ASP A 75 5.19 0.33 10.47
N THR A 76 4.34 1.37 10.43
CA THR A 76 4.78 2.76 10.45
C THR A 76 5.36 3.16 11.81
N GLN A 77 4.71 2.79 12.92
CA GLN A 77 5.24 3.04 14.27
C GLN A 77 6.57 2.31 14.48
N THR A 78 6.66 1.04 14.08
CA THR A 78 7.92 0.26 14.12
C THR A 78 9.03 0.97 13.36
N ARG A 79 8.78 1.44 12.14
CA ARG A 79 9.79 2.19 11.35
C ARG A 79 10.22 3.48 12.03
N PHE A 80 9.29 4.25 12.61
CA PHE A 80 9.66 5.46 13.35
C PHE A 80 10.49 5.15 14.59
N LEU A 81 10.14 4.09 15.32
CA LEU A 81 10.92 3.65 16.48
C LEU A 81 12.34 3.22 16.07
N TRP A 82 12.50 2.42 15.00
CA TRP A 82 13.82 2.09 14.46
C TRP A 82 14.62 3.34 14.10
N ARG A 83 14.00 4.32 13.41
CA ARG A 83 14.66 5.58 13.05
C ARG A 83 15.11 6.40 14.26
N GLN A 84 14.41 6.33 15.39
CA GLN A 84 14.80 7.01 16.61
C GLN A 84 15.99 6.35 17.30
N LEU A 85 16.08 5.02 17.22
CA LEU A 85 17.11 4.23 17.88
C LEU A 85 18.40 4.13 17.06
N ILE A 86 18.31 4.38 15.76
CA ILE A 86 19.44 4.43 14.86
C ILE A 86 20.14 5.79 14.98
N ASP A 87 21.40 5.75 15.37
CA ASP A 87 22.26 6.93 15.53
C ASP A 87 22.50 7.61 14.16
N PRO A 88 22.01 8.86 13.97
CA PRO A 88 22.19 9.58 12.71
C PRO A 88 23.66 9.96 12.45
N ASP A 89 24.51 10.06 13.46
CA ASP A 89 25.90 10.51 13.30
C ASP A 89 26.80 9.40 12.73
N ARG A 90 26.32 8.15 12.72
CA ARG A 90 27.06 6.97 12.25
C ARG A 90 26.58 6.44 10.89
N ILE A 91 25.50 6.99 10.32
CA ILE A 91 24.89 6.45 9.10
C ILE A 91 24.57 7.57 8.10
N LEU A 92 25.03 7.38 6.86
CA LEU A 92 24.80 8.33 5.76
C LEU A 92 23.30 8.51 5.42
N VAL A 93 22.51 7.44 5.49
CA VAL A 93 21.06 7.43 5.21
C VAL A 93 20.29 6.61 6.27
N PRO A 94 19.86 7.23 7.39
CA PRO A 94 19.17 6.52 8.47
C PRO A 94 17.85 5.84 8.07
N VAL A 95 17.17 6.35 7.02
CA VAL A 95 15.89 5.80 6.55
C VAL A 95 16.06 4.41 5.94
N THR A 96 17.06 4.23 5.06
CA THR A 96 17.32 2.93 4.43
C THR A 96 17.86 1.94 5.47
N ALA A 97 18.70 2.39 6.39
CA ALA A 97 19.17 1.57 7.50
C ALA A 97 18.01 1.06 8.38
N ALA A 98 17.02 1.89 8.70
CA ALA A 98 15.84 1.46 9.45
C ALA A 98 15.02 0.39 8.71
N GLN A 99 14.87 0.51 7.39
CA GLN A 99 14.18 -0.49 6.57
C GLN A 99 14.93 -1.83 6.54
N VAL A 100 16.26 -1.78 6.37
CA VAL A 100 17.11 -2.98 6.39
C VAL A 100 17.10 -3.62 7.77
N ALA A 101 17.22 -2.84 8.85
CA ALA A 101 17.16 -3.34 10.21
C ALA A 101 15.81 -3.99 10.55
N THR A 102 14.70 -3.38 10.12
CA THR A 102 13.36 -3.96 10.29
C THR A 102 13.26 -5.32 9.57
N THR A 103 13.81 -5.41 8.36
CA THR A 103 13.79 -6.63 7.56
C THR A 103 14.65 -7.73 8.17
N ALA A 104 15.87 -7.38 8.62
CA ALA A 104 16.76 -8.30 9.32
C ALA A 104 16.15 -8.81 10.63
N TRP A 105 15.51 -7.93 11.42
CA TRP A 105 14.78 -8.28 12.63
C TRP A 105 13.63 -9.26 12.36
N ARG A 106 12.77 -8.97 11.36
CA ARG A 106 11.69 -9.87 10.94
C ARG A 106 12.23 -11.23 10.49
N THR A 107 13.30 -11.24 9.71
CA THR A 107 13.94 -12.47 9.21
C THR A 107 14.50 -13.30 10.36
N MET A 108 15.25 -12.66 11.27
CA MET A 108 15.80 -13.29 12.46
C MET A 108 14.71 -13.98 13.30
N HIS A 109 13.58 -13.31 13.52
CA HIS A 109 12.45 -13.86 14.26
C HIS A 109 11.70 -14.96 13.49
N ALA A 110 11.49 -14.79 12.19
CA ALA A 110 10.84 -15.80 11.35
C ALA A 110 11.61 -17.13 11.34
N TRP A 111 12.94 -17.05 11.34
CA TRP A 111 13.86 -18.17 11.42
C TRP A 111 14.28 -18.56 12.84
N GLN A 112 13.71 -17.89 13.86
CA GLN A 112 13.95 -18.15 15.29
C GLN A 112 15.43 -18.13 15.69
N ILE A 113 16.21 -17.25 15.07
CA ILE A 113 17.63 -17.08 15.37
C ILE A 113 17.74 -16.16 16.61
N PRO A 114 18.34 -16.62 17.73
CA PRO A 114 18.52 -15.77 18.90
C PRO A 114 19.50 -14.62 18.59
N LEU A 115 19.23 -13.42 19.11
CA LEU A 115 20.08 -12.24 18.92
C LEU A 115 21.53 -12.50 19.38
N GLN A 116 21.73 -13.32 20.43
CA GLN A 116 23.06 -13.69 20.92
C GLN A 116 23.87 -14.48 19.88
N LYS A 117 23.21 -15.30 19.03
CA LYS A 117 23.90 -16.00 17.94
C LYS A 117 24.30 -15.04 16.82
N VAL A 118 23.46 -14.05 16.53
CA VAL A 118 23.79 -12.99 15.55
C VAL A 118 24.97 -12.16 16.07
N ALA A 119 24.95 -11.79 17.36
CA ALA A 119 26.04 -11.08 18.02
C ALA A 119 27.36 -11.86 17.96
N ALA A 120 27.33 -13.18 18.22
CA ALA A 120 28.51 -14.03 18.13
C ALA A 120 29.06 -14.18 16.70
N ALA A 121 28.20 -14.06 15.68
CA ALA A 121 28.57 -14.15 14.27
C ALA A 121 28.91 -12.78 13.64
N ALA A 122 28.76 -11.67 14.35
CA ALA A 122 28.93 -10.33 13.81
C ALA A 122 30.41 -9.95 13.62
N THR A 123 30.91 -10.11 12.39
CA THR A 123 32.30 -9.81 12.00
C THR A 123 32.49 -8.41 11.42
N SER A 124 31.46 -7.84 10.80
CA SER A 124 31.50 -6.52 10.16
C SER A 124 30.98 -5.40 11.07
N ALA A 125 31.33 -4.15 10.74
CA ALA A 125 30.81 -2.97 11.45
C ALA A 125 29.28 -2.90 11.36
N ASP A 126 28.72 -3.18 10.18
CA ASP A 126 27.28 -3.16 9.93
C ASP A 126 26.54 -4.21 10.76
N THR A 127 27.08 -5.44 10.84
CA THR A 127 26.47 -6.50 11.65
C THR A 127 26.53 -6.21 13.15
N ARG A 128 27.59 -5.55 13.63
CA ARG A 128 27.67 -5.10 15.03
C ARG A 128 26.68 -3.99 15.32
N ALA A 129 26.59 -3.01 14.42
CA ALA A 129 25.65 -1.90 14.54
C ALA A 129 24.19 -2.41 14.56
N PHE A 130 23.84 -3.37 13.69
CA PHE A 130 22.54 -4.02 13.73
C PHE A 130 22.26 -4.70 15.08
N VAL A 131 23.22 -5.43 15.65
CA VAL A 131 23.07 -6.08 16.96
C VAL A 131 22.79 -5.05 18.05
N ASP A 132 23.53 -3.94 18.06
CA ASP A 132 23.34 -2.86 19.03
C ASP A 132 21.94 -2.24 18.91
N TRP A 133 21.51 -1.91 17.69
CA TRP A 133 20.17 -1.34 17.45
C TRP A 133 19.06 -2.34 17.76
N ALA A 134 19.23 -3.61 17.42
CA ALA A 134 18.26 -4.66 17.70
C ALA A 134 18.10 -4.89 19.20
N GLN A 135 19.19 -4.82 19.96
CA GLN A 135 19.14 -4.88 21.43
C GLN A 135 18.40 -3.66 21.99
N ALA A 136 18.75 -2.45 21.55
CA ALA A 136 18.07 -1.23 21.98
C ALA A 136 16.57 -1.24 21.65
N TYR A 137 16.20 -1.75 20.46
CA TYR A 137 14.82 -1.90 20.04
C TYR A 137 14.07 -2.92 20.91
N ALA A 138 14.66 -4.09 21.17
CA ALA A 138 14.07 -5.10 22.04
C ALA A 138 13.84 -4.57 23.46
N ASP A 139 14.81 -3.86 24.03
CA ASP A 139 14.72 -3.26 25.36
C ASP A 139 13.67 -2.16 25.42
N HIS A 140 13.57 -1.33 24.37
CA HIS A 140 12.54 -0.31 24.25
C HIS A 140 11.14 -0.94 24.18
N CYS A 141 10.95 -1.96 23.32
CA CYS A 141 9.67 -2.65 23.23
C CYS A 141 9.28 -3.32 24.55
N LYS A 142 10.23 -3.93 25.26
CA LYS A 142 9.97 -4.52 26.58
C LYS A 142 9.58 -3.47 27.61
N LYS A 143 10.31 -2.36 27.69
CA LYS A 143 10.05 -1.28 28.66
C LYS A 143 8.66 -0.66 28.49
N HIS A 144 8.20 -0.52 27.25
CA HIS A 144 6.93 0.14 26.92
C HIS A 144 5.78 -0.84 26.67
N GLU A 145 5.97 -2.14 26.93
CA GLU A 145 4.98 -3.20 26.68
C GLU A 145 4.46 -3.17 25.23
N TYR A 146 5.38 -3.05 24.28
CA TYR A 146 5.09 -3.08 22.86
C TYR A 146 5.29 -4.48 22.27
N LEU A 147 4.42 -4.83 21.33
CA LEU A 147 4.57 -5.96 20.44
C LEU A 147 4.72 -5.46 19.02
N ASP A 148 5.55 -6.13 18.22
CA ASP A 148 5.62 -5.90 16.79
C ASP A 148 5.20 -7.16 16.02
N ARG A 149 5.11 -7.05 14.69
CA ARG A 149 4.74 -8.19 13.83
C ARG A 149 5.69 -9.38 13.96
N ALA A 150 6.97 -9.14 14.25
CA ALA A 150 7.99 -10.19 14.35
C ALA A 150 7.84 -11.02 15.65
N THR A 151 7.35 -10.41 16.72
CA THR A 151 7.20 -11.01 18.04
C THR A 151 5.76 -11.42 18.40
N LEU A 152 4.79 -11.11 17.53
CA LEU A 152 3.37 -11.35 17.76
C LEU A 152 3.00 -12.84 17.88
N ILE A 153 3.49 -13.71 16.98
CA ILE A 153 3.20 -15.15 17.04
C ILE A 153 3.67 -15.77 18.37
N PRO A 154 4.91 -15.55 18.84
CA PRO A 154 5.34 -15.99 20.16
C PRO A 154 4.43 -15.50 21.31
N ALA A 155 3.96 -14.26 21.26
CA ALA A 155 3.06 -13.71 22.28
C ALA A 155 1.69 -14.40 22.26
N LEU A 156 1.06 -14.51 21.09
CA LEU A 156 -0.23 -15.19 20.91
C LEU A 156 -0.17 -16.68 21.24
N SER A 157 0.99 -17.31 21.11
CA SER A 157 1.19 -18.72 21.50
C SER A 157 0.98 -18.95 23.01
N ALA A 158 1.25 -17.94 23.85
CA ALA A 158 0.94 -18.03 25.27
C ALA A 158 -0.58 -18.00 25.52
N ASP A 159 -1.30 -17.10 24.84
CA ASP A 159 -2.74 -16.95 24.97
C ASP A 159 -3.53 -18.10 24.34
N LEU A 160 -2.95 -18.74 23.32
CA LEU A 160 -3.46 -19.98 22.76
C LEU A 160 -3.45 -21.11 23.81
N ARG A 161 -2.33 -21.28 24.52
CA ARG A 161 -2.19 -22.33 25.56
C ARG A 161 -3.10 -22.10 26.76
N SER A 162 -3.35 -20.85 27.13
CA SER A 162 -4.29 -20.50 28.20
C SER A 162 -5.76 -20.51 27.77
N LYS A 163 -6.06 -20.92 26.52
CA LYS A 163 -7.42 -20.98 25.94
C LYS A 163 -8.16 -19.64 25.95
N VAL A 164 -7.40 -18.54 25.87
CA VAL A 164 -7.97 -17.19 25.74
C VAL A 164 -8.46 -16.96 24.30
N LEU A 165 -7.79 -17.55 23.32
CA LEU A 165 -8.09 -17.39 21.90
C LEU A 165 -9.13 -18.41 21.42
N ASP A 166 -10.07 -17.98 20.58
CA ASP A 166 -10.96 -18.89 19.84
C ASP A 166 -10.32 -19.22 18.50
N ILE A 167 -9.92 -20.47 18.37
CA ILE A 167 -9.35 -20.98 17.13
C ILE A 167 -10.41 -21.84 16.44
N PRO A 168 -10.56 -21.71 15.11
CA PRO A 168 -11.48 -22.57 14.37
C PRO A 168 -10.97 -24.01 14.31
N ASP A 169 -11.86 -24.96 14.04
CA ASP A 169 -11.50 -26.39 13.98
C ASP A 169 -10.47 -26.72 12.90
N THR A 170 -10.41 -25.94 11.81
CA THR A 170 -9.49 -26.18 10.70
C THR A 170 -8.96 -24.86 10.13
N VAL A 171 -7.64 -24.81 9.90
CA VAL A 171 -6.92 -23.70 9.29
C VAL A 171 -6.01 -24.20 8.18
N LEU A 172 -6.15 -23.63 6.98
CA LEU A 172 -5.28 -23.91 5.84
C LEU A 172 -4.35 -22.72 5.60
N PHE A 173 -3.05 -22.97 5.49
CA PHE A 173 -2.04 -21.97 5.18
C PHE A 173 -1.58 -22.08 3.73
N LEU A 174 -1.72 -21.02 2.96
CA LEU A 174 -1.44 -21.00 1.52
C LEU A 174 -0.43 -19.90 1.17
N GLY A 175 0.50 -20.22 0.25
CA GLY A 175 1.42 -19.24 -0.32
C GLY A 175 2.64 -18.89 0.56
N PHE A 176 2.96 -19.74 1.54
CA PHE A 176 4.13 -19.59 2.40
C PHE A 176 5.27 -20.45 1.87
N GLU A 177 6.20 -19.82 1.16
CA GLU A 177 7.41 -20.45 0.64
C GLU A 177 8.58 -19.46 0.81
N PRO A 178 9.55 -19.74 1.70
CA PRO A 178 9.68 -20.96 2.52
C PRO A 178 8.64 -21.05 3.66
N TRP A 179 8.34 -22.28 4.09
CA TRP A 179 7.63 -22.53 5.35
C TRP A 179 8.59 -22.30 6.52
N THR A 180 8.46 -21.16 7.21
CA THR A 180 9.44 -20.73 8.20
C THR A 180 9.29 -21.46 9.54
N PRO A 181 10.37 -21.61 10.33
CA PRO A 181 10.32 -22.25 11.65
C PRO A 181 9.28 -21.64 12.62
N VAL A 182 9.03 -20.33 12.54
CA VAL A 182 7.98 -19.69 13.35
C VAL A 182 6.58 -20.17 12.96
N LEU A 183 6.31 -20.36 11.67
CA LEU A 183 5.03 -20.87 11.18
C LEU A 183 4.87 -22.35 11.47
N GLU A 184 5.96 -23.13 11.37
CA GLU A 184 5.95 -24.52 11.76
C GLU A 184 5.56 -24.68 13.24
N ARG A 185 6.23 -23.96 14.15
CA ARG A 185 5.87 -23.99 15.58
C ARG A 185 4.46 -23.48 15.85
N TRP A 186 4.02 -22.42 15.16
CA TRP A 186 2.66 -21.91 15.29
C TRP A 186 1.63 -22.95 14.86
N SER A 187 1.85 -23.62 13.72
CA SER A 187 0.97 -24.69 13.24
C SER A 187 0.91 -25.88 14.19
N ALA A 188 2.04 -26.27 14.80
CA ALA A 188 2.08 -27.31 15.81
C ALA A 188 1.28 -26.91 17.07
N ALA A 189 1.44 -25.68 17.55
CA ALA A 189 0.70 -25.18 18.71
C ALA A 189 -0.82 -25.14 18.46
N LEU A 190 -1.25 -24.81 17.24
CA LEU A 190 -2.66 -24.86 16.84
C LEU A 190 -3.19 -26.30 16.88
N ARG A 191 -2.43 -27.29 16.37
CA ARG A 191 -2.80 -28.71 16.44
C ARG A 191 -2.92 -29.22 17.86
N GLU A 192 -1.99 -28.85 18.73
CA GLU A 192 -2.06 -29.17 20.16
C GLU A 192 -3.30 -28.55 20.84
N ALA A 193 -3.76 -27.41 20.36
CA ALA A 193 -4.99 -26.76 20.82
C ALA A 193 -6.28 -27.33 20.19
N GLY A 194 -6.19 -28.37 19.34
CA GLY A 194 -7.32 -29.03 18.71
C GLY A 194 -7.72 -28.49 17.33
N CYS A 195 -6.92 -27.61 16.72
CA CYS A 195 -7.15 -27.09 15.38
C CYS A 195 -6.37 -27.89 14.33
N ASP A 196 -7.04 -28.41 13.30
CA ASP A 196 -6.38 -29.02 12.16
C ASP A 196 -5.72 -27.94 11.27
N ALA A 197 -4.47 -27.63 11.61
CA ALA A 197 -3.66 -26.61 10.94
C ALA A 197 -2.72 -27.23 9.90
N GLN A 198 -2.95 -26.96 8.62
CA GLN A 198 -2.21 -27.58 7.51
C GLN A 198 -1.64 -26.56 6.53
N GLN A 199 -0.41 -26.76 6.09
CA GLN A 199 0.11 -26.06 4.92
C GLN A 199 -0.46 -26.70 3.66
N VAL A 200 -1.02 -25.88 2.77
CA VAL A 200 -1.54 -26.31 1.48
C VAL A 200 -0.74 -25.67 0.36
N MET A 201 -0.41 -26.48 -0.64
CA MET A 201 0.17 -25.99 -1.88
C MET A 201 -0.93 -25.98 -2.95
N PRO A 202 -1.00 -24.92 -3.78
CA PRO A 202 -1.89 -24.94 -4.93
C PRO A 202 -1.51 -26.12 -5.84
N GLN A 203 -2.49 -26.91 -6.30
CA GLN A 203 -2.24 -27.94 -7.31
C GLN A 203 -1.62 -27.34 -8.58
N GLU A 204 -0.50 -27.88 -9.04
CA GLU A 204 0.06 -27.51 -10.33
C GLU A 204 -0.98 -27.71 -11.44
N THR A 205 -1.08 -26.75 -12.34
CA THR A 205 -1.98 -26.84 -13.48
C THR A 205 -1.13 -27.22 -14.67
N SER A 206 -1.48 -28.32 -15.35
CA SER A 206 -0.79 -28.68 -16.60
C SER A 206 -1.04 -27.58 -17.62
N ALA A 207 0.03 -26.86 -17.99
CA ALA A 207 0.03 -25.87 -19.03
C ALA A 207 1.04 -26.28 -20.10
N GLN A 208 0.74 -25.99 -21.37
CA GLN A 208 1.71 -26.13 -22.46
C GLN A 208 2.31 -24.74 -22.73
N PRO A 209 3.53 -24.46 -22.24
CA PRO A 209 4.16 -23.16 -22.50
C PRO A 209 4.48 -23.04 -23.99
N VAL A 210 4.21 -21.87 -24.56
CA VAL A 210 4.62 -21.50 -25.91
C VAL A 210 5.71 -20.45 -25.78
N ARG A 211 6.86 -20.68 -26.43
CA ARG A 211 7.93 -19.69 -26.51
C ARG A 211 7.80 -18.90 -27.82
N VAL A 212 7.91 -17.58 -27.72
CA VAL A 212 7.88 -16.67 -28.86
C VAL A 212 9.06 -15.73 -28.74
N ASP A 213 9.83 -15.59 -29.82
CA ASP A 213 11.02 -14.75 -29.87
C ASP A 213 10.70 -13.42 -30.56
N PHE A 214 11.28 -12.31 -30.09
CA PHE A 214 11.03 -10.96 -30.61
C PHE A 214 12.33 -10.26 -30.97
N ALA A 215 12.30 -9.43 -32.00
CA ALA A 215 13.48 -8.70 -32.47
C ALA A 215 13.92 -7.58 -31.52
N HIS A 216 12.99 -6.98 -30.77
CA HIS A 216 13.28 -5.94 -29.79
C HIS A 216 12.16 -5.84 -28.74
N GLU A 217 12.51 -5.33 -27.56
CA GLU A 217 11.66 -5.25 -26.38
C GLU A 217 10.32 -4.51 -26.62
N LYS A 218 10.33 -3.46 -27.43
CA LYS A 218 9.08 -2.75 -27.79
C LYS A 218 8.05 -3.65 -28.48
N LEU A 219 8.49 -4.52 -29.40
CA LEU A 219 7.59 -5.40 -30.16
C LEU A 219 7.03 -6.49 -29.25
N GLU A 220 7.86 -7.02 -28.34
CA GLU A 220 7.43 -7.95 -27.31
C GLU A 220 6.32 -7.33 -26.44
N ARG A 221 6.54 -6.11 -25.91
CA ARG A 221 5.56 -5.40 -25.07
C ARG A 221 4.24 -5.17 -25.80
N GLU A 222 4.27 -4.67 -27.03
CA GLU A 222 3.07 -4.47 -27.84
C GLU A 222 2.33 -5.79 -28.11
N THR A 223 3.07 -6.86 -28.43
CA THR A 223 2.47 -8.17 -28.75
C THR A 223 1.86 -8.81 -27.52
N ALA A 224 2.52 -8.72 -26.36
CA ALA A 224 2.01 -9.21 -25.09
C ALA A 224 0.68 -8.54 -24.71
N VAL A 225 0.60 -7.22 -24.88
CA VAL A 225 -0.64 -6.46 -24.63
C VAL A 225 -1.74 -6.87 -25.61
N ARG A 226 -1.45 -6.96 -26.92
CA ARG A 226 -2.45 -7.41 -27.93
C ARG A 226 -2.94 -8.82 -27.65
N TRP A 227 -2.03 -9.74 -27.29
CA TRP A 227 -2.37 -11.11 -26.91
C TRP A 227 -3.33 -11.12 -25.71
N ALA A 228 -3.03 -10.34 -24.67
CA ALA A 228 -3.87 -10.29 -23.49
C ALA A 228 -5.26 -9.72 -23.77
N LEU A 229 -5.32 -8.63 -24.55
CA LEU A 229 -6.59 -8.02 -24.95
C LEU A 229 -7.43 -8.97 -25.82
N ALA A 230 -6.81 -9.71 -26.75
CA ALA A 230 -7.51 -10.71 -27.56
C ALA A 230 -8.09 -11.86 -26.70
N ARG A 231 -7.40 -12.27 -25.63
CA ARG A 231 -7.93 -13.24 -24.65
C ARG A 231 -9.13 -12.67 -23.88
N LEU A 232 -9.05 -11.42 -23.43
CA LEU A 232 -10.13 -10.73 -22.73
C LEU A 232 -11.33 -10.43 -23.62
N GLN A 233 -11.14 -10.28 -24.93
CA GLN A 233 -12.24 -10.21 -25.89
C GLN A 233 -13.01 -11.52 -25.98
N ALA A 234 -12.31 -12.65 -25.97
CA ALA A 234 -12.93 -13.98 -26.01
C ALA A 234 -13.66 -14.32 -24.70
N ASP A 235 -13.10 -13.90 -23.57
CA ASP A 235 -13.73 -14.04 -22.25
C ASP A 235 -13.45 -12.79 -21.38
N PRO A 236 -14.40 -11.85 -21.28
CA PRO A 236 -14.25 -10.65 -20.45
C PRO A 236 -14.15 -10.93 -18.95
N THR A 237 -14.48 -12.14 -18.51
CA THR A 237 -14.41 -12.56 -17.09
C THR A 237 -13.08 -13.22 -16.73
N SER A 238 -12.21 -13.45 -17.72
CA SER A 238 -10.88 -14.01 -17.52
C SER A 238 -9.94 -13.02 -16.82
N MET A 239 -8.99 -13.59 -16.09
CA MET A 239 -7.87 -12.87 -15.50
C MET A 239 -6.58 -13.19 -16.26
N ILE A 240 -6.00 -12.19 -16.90
CA ILE A 240 -4.79 -12.34 -17.70
C ILE A 240 -3.62 -11.63 -17.01
N GLY A 241 -2.54 -12.35 -16.75
CA GLY A 241 -1.31 -11.80 -16.17
C GLY A 241 -0.25 -11.54 -17.25
N LEU A 242 0.32 -10.34 -17.27
CA LEU A 242 1.58 -10.02 -17.94
C LEU A 242 2.64 -9.82 -16.85
N VAL A 243 3.65 -10.67 -16.83
CA VAL A 243 4.69 -10.67 -15.79
C VAL A 243 6.05 -10.37 -16.40
N ARG A 244 6.73 -9.36 -15.87
CA ARG A 244 8.08 -8.96 -16.30
C ARG A 244 8.94 -8.51 -15.12
N PRO A 245 10.26 -8.80 -15.10
CA PRO A 245 11.16 -8.29 -14.06
C PRO A 245 11.19 -6.76 -13.99
N ASP A 246 11.19 -6.09 -15.15
CA ASP A 246 11.21 -4.63 -15.33
C ASP A 246 9.82 -3.99 -15.29
N MET A 247 8.78 -4.70 -14.83
CA MET A 247 7.39 -4.22 -14.92
C MET A 247 7.19 -2.85 -14.28
N ARG A 248 7.91 -2.55 -13.19
CA ARG A 248 7.84 -1.25 -12.51
C ARG A 248 8.21 -0.07 -13.42
N GLU A 249 9.14 -0.28 -14.34
CA GLU A 249 9.61 0.77 -15.25
C GLU A 249 8.72 0.84 -16.50
N CYS A 250 8.28 -0.31 -17.02
CA CYS A 250 7.56 -0.37 -18.29
C CYS A 250 6.02 -0.34 -18.15
N ALA A 251 5.46 -0.44 -16.94
CA ALA A 251 4.02 -0.42 -16.70
C ALA A 251 3.29 0.81 -17.28
N PRO A 252 3.78 2.06 -17.16
CA PRO A 252 3.14 3.22 -17.79
C PRO A 252 3.06 3.08 -19.32
N ALA A 253 4.11 2.57 -19.95
CA ALA A 253 4.16 2.35 -21.39
C ALA A 253 3.21 1.22 -21.82
N MET A 254 3.20 0.09 -21.09
CA MET A 254 2.31 -1.03 -21.35
C MET A 254 0.83 -0.65 -21.14
N ARG A 255 0.53 0.14 -20.10
CA ARG A 255 -0.82 0.68 -19.87
C ARG A 255 -1.24 1.58 -21.01
N ARG A 256 -0.37 2.49 -21.46
CA ARG A 256 -0.65 3.33 -22.63
C ARG A 256 -0.93 2.48 -23.87
N TYR A 257 -0.11 1.46 -24.15
CA TYR A 257 -0.37 0.56 -25.27
C TYR A 257 -1.71 -0.18 -25.14
N ALA A 258 -2.10 -0.59 -23.93
CA ALA A 258 -3.39 -1.22 -23.72
C ALA A 258 -4.54 -0.25 -24.04
N LEU A 259 -4.45 1.00 -23.55
CA LEU A 259 -5.43 2.05 -23.83
C LEU A 259 -5.48 2.39 -25.33
N ASP A 260 -4.33 2.56 -25.99
CA ASP A 260 -4.26 2.85 -27.43
C ASP A 260 -4.91 1.74 -28.27
N VAL A 261 -4.74 0.47 -27.90
CA VAL A 261 -5.37 -0.66 -28.60
C VAL A 261 -6.87 -0.73 -28.34
N ILE A 262 -7.32 -0.38 -27.13
CA ILE A 262 -8.75 -0.33 -26.76
C ILE A 262 -9.45 0.83 -27.50
N ASP A 263 -8.87 2.03 -27.47
CA ASP A 263 -9.44 3.25 -28.04
C ASP A 263 -9.31 3.30 -29.58
N GLY A 264 -8.27 2.69 -30.13
CA GLY A 264 -7.96 2.70 -31.57
C GLY A 264 -8.85 1.80 -32.45
N GLY A 265 -9.91 1.20 -31.92
CA GLY A 265 -10.89 0.42 -32.70
C GLY A 265 -10.39 -0.94 -33.25
N GLY A 266 -9.18 -1.37 -32.88
CA GLY A 266 -8.62 -2.68 -33.25
C GLY A 266 -9.29 -3.86 -32.52
N CYS A 267 -10.14 -3.57 -31.55
CA CYS A 267 -10.95 -4.50 -30.80
C CYS A 267 -12.42 -4.09 -30.95
N ALA A 268 -13.33 -5.00 -31.33
CA ALA A 268 -14.78 -4.78 -31.18
C ALA A 268 -15.03 -4.26 -29.76
N PRO A 269 -15.90 -3.25 -29.55
CA PRO A 269 -15.88 -2.40 -28.37
C PRO A 269 -15.83 -3.26 -27.13
N LEU A 270 -14.61 -3.42 -26.61
CA LEU A 270 -14.39 -4.01 -25.31
C LEU A 270 -15.18 -3.10 -24.38
N ALA A 271 -16.16 -3.67 -23.68
CA ALA A 271 -17.09 -2.90 -22.87
C ALA A 271 -16.30 -1.83 -22.11
N SER A 272 -16.64 -0.56 -22.35
CA SER A 272 -16.02 0.58 -21.69
C SER A 272 -15.93 0.28 -20.19
N GLY A 273 -14.72 0.06 -19.67
CA GLY A 273 -14.53 -0.39 -18.29
C GLY A 273 -13.67 -1.63 -18.07
N LEU A 274 -13.01 -2.20 -19.10
CA LEU A 274 -11.99 -3.23 -18.87
C LEU A 274 -10.86 -2.68 -18.00
N PRO A 275 -10.65 -3.26 -16.81
CA PRO A 275 -9.67 -2.73 -15.89
C PRO A 275 -8.28 -3.26 -16.25
N VAL A 276 -7.39 -2.32 -16.58
CA VAL A 276 -5.94 -2.57 -16.66
C VAL A 276 -5.35 -2.20 -15.30
N VAL A 277 -5.00 -3.21 -14.52
CA VAL A 277 -4.48 -3.06 -13.16
C VAL A 277 -2.97 -3.32 -13.16
N THR A 278 -2.21 -2.34 -12.71
CA THR A 278 -0.79 -2.51 -12.43
C THR A 278 -0.61 -3.01 -11.01
N GLY A 279 0.24 -4.02 -10.85
CA GLY A 279 0.70 -4.50 -9.57
C GLY A 279 1.65 -3.49 -8.96
N GLY A 280 1.26 -2.95 -7.80
CA GLY A 280 2.19 -2.48 -6.78
C GLY A 280 3.22 -1.43 -7.21
N ASP A 281 2.91 -0.58 -8.19
CA ASP A 281 3.81 0.44 -8.71
C ASP A 281 3.28 1.88 -8.54
N GLY A 282 1.99 2.05 -8.26
CA GLY A 282 1.46 3.31 -7.78
C GLY A 282 1.79 3.50 -6.30
N SER A 283 2.67 4.43 -5.97
CA SER A 283 2.65 5.00 -4.64
C SER A 283 1.30 5.68 -4.41
N LEU A 284 0.78 5.64 -3.17
CA LEU A 284 -0.38 6.47 -2.83
C LEU A 284 -0.09 7.95 -3.16
N ALA A 285 1.16 8.40 -3.02
CA ALA A 285 1.58 9.75 -3.37
C ALA A 285 1.38 10.11 -4.85
N ASP A 286 1.50 9.14 -5.77
CA ASP A 286 1.41 9.37 -7.22
C ASP A 286 -0.04 9.41 -7.72
N THR A 287 -1.00 9.07 -6.86
CA THR A 287 -2.42 9.14 -7.22
C THR A 287 -2.88 10.60 -7.27
N GLY A 288 -3.64 10.98 -8.30
CA GLY A 288 -4.04 12.37 -8.56
C GLY A 288 -4.60 13.12 -7.33
N PRO A 289 -5.62 12.58 -6.62
CA PRO A 289 -6.16 13.23 -5.43
C PRO A 289 -5.14 13.41 -4.31
N VAL A 290 -4.29 12.41 -4.06
CA VAL A 290 -3.33 12.45 -2.96
C VAL A 290 -2.13 13.32 -3.28
N HIS A 291 -1.62 13.27 -4.50
CA HIS A 291 -0.58 14.19 -4.98
C HIS A 291 -0.99 15.64 -4.75
N ILE A 292 -2.23 15.98 -5.12
CA ILE A 292 -2.78 17.32 -4.92
C ILE A 292 -2.99 17.64 -3.43
N ALA A 293 -3.39 16.68 -2.61
CA ALA A 293 -3.47 16.88 -1.16
C ALA A 293 -2.10 17.24 -0.57
N LEU A 294 -1.06 16.46 -0.90
CA LEU A 294 0.32 16.70 -0.46
C LEU A 294 0.84 18.06 -0.95
N LEU A 295 0.54 18.41 -2.20
CA LEU A 295 0.93 19.68 -2.79
C LEU A 295 0.22 20.88 -2.14
N ALA A 296 -1.08 20.73 -1.86
CA ALA A 296 -1.88 21.74 -1.19
C ALA A 296 -1.36 22.01 0.23
N LEU A 297 -1.02 20.96 0.99
CA LEU A 297 -0.45 21.12 2.34
C LEU A 297 0.85 21.94 2.35
N ARG A 298 1.65 21.87 1.27
CA ARG A 298 2.86 22.70 1.12
C ARG A 298 2.56 24.19 1.01
N MET A 299 1.34 24.61 0.69
CA MET A 299 0.93 26.01 0.76
C MET A 299 1.08 26.57 2.19
N GLY A 300 0.99 25.71 3.21
CA GLY A 300 1.24 26.08 4.59
C GLY A 300 2.67 26.50 4.90
N GLN A 301 3.61 26.31 3.98
CA GLN A 301 4.98 26.80 4.10
C GLN A 301 5.11 28.27 3.64
N GLY A 302 4.06 28.84 3.05
CA GLY A 302 4.01 30.23 2.57
C GLY A 302 4.77 30.48 1.26
N ARG A 303 5.63 29.55 0.82
CA ARG A 303 6.39 29.64 -0.43
C ARG A 303 6.31 28.35 -1.22
N MET A 304 6.24 28.45 -2.53
CA MET A 304 6.08 27.30 -3.43
C MET A 304 6.74 27.54 -4.79
N ASP A 305 7.26 26.48 -5.42
CA ASP A 305 7.74 26.55 -6.81
C ASP A 305 6.54 26.83 -7.74
N TYR A 306 6.65 27.73 -8.72
CA TYR A 306 5.52 28.02 -9.61
C TYR A 306 5.03 26.79 -10.38
N ARG A 307 5.88 25.77 -10.61
CA ARG A 307 5.47 24.52 -11.27
C ARG A 307 4.54 23.69 -10.39
N ASP A 308 4.76 23.74 -9.08
CA ASP A 308 3.90 23.11 -8.09
C ASP A 308 2.59 23.89 -7.97
N LEU A 309 2.67 25.22 -7.89
CA LEU A 309 1.48 26.08 -7.89
C LEU A 309 0.64 25.90 -9.16
N GLY A 310 1.28 25.81 -10.33
CA GLY A 310 0.63 25.56 -11.61
C GLY A 310 -0.05 24.19 -11.69
N GLN A 311 0.40 23.18 -10.93
CA GLN A 311 -0.32 21.91 -10.79
C GLN A 311 -1.58 22.07 -9.94
N LEU A 312 -1.52 22.83 -8.84
CA LEU A 312 -2.70 23.15 -8.03
C LEU A 312 -3.76 23.92 -8.83
N LEU A 313 -3.33 24.91 -9.62
CA LEU A 313 -4.22 25.72 -10.46
C LEU A 313 -4.98 24.89 -11.50
N ARG A 314 -4.32 23.88 -12.08
CA ARG A 314 -4.93 22.98 -13.08
C ARG A 314 -5.64 21.78 -12.47
N SER A 315 -5.65 21.66 -11.15
CA SER A 315 -6.17 20.48 -10.48
C SER A 315 -7.71 20.47 -10.46
N PRO A 316 -8.35 19.36 -10.86
CA PRO A 316 -9.79 19.19 -10.70
C PRO A 316 -10.20 18.89 -9.24
N PHE A 317 -9.23 18.58 -8.36
CA PHE A 317 -9.48 18.14 -6.98
C PHE A 317 -9.53 19.28 -5.97
N LEU A 318 -9.44 20.53 -6.41
CA LEU A 318 -9.72 21.70 -5.58
C LEU A 318 -11.10 22.25 -5.92
N GLN A 319 -11.69 23.01 -5.00
CA GLN A 319 -12.97 23.66 -5.22
C GLN A 319 -12.97 24.43 -6.55
N ASP A 320 -14.03 24.24 -7.34
CA ASP A 320 -14.26 24.89 -8.64
C ASP A 320 -13.12 24.73 -9.67
N GLY A 321 -12.24 23.72 -9.50
CA GLY A 321 -11.08 23.51 -10.37
C GLY A 321 -11.42 23.41 -11.87
N ASN A 322 -12.48 22.66 -12.20
CA ASN A 322 -12.95 22.56 -13.59
C ASN A 322 -13.77 23.78 -14.04
N GLN A 323 -14.53 24.39 -13.13
CA GLN A 323 -15.41 25.53 -13.46
C GLN A 323 -14.59 26.80 -13.72
N GLU A 324 -13.45 26.97 -13.04
CA GLU A 324 -12.56 28.12 -13.14
C GLU A 324 -11.29 27.84 -13.99
N ALA A 325 -11.25 26.72 -14.72
CA ALA A 325 -10.04 26.25 -15.38
C ALA A 325 -9.36 27.31 -16.28
N ASP A 326 -10.13 28.02 -17.12
CA ASP A 326 -9.60 29.05 -18.03
C ASP A 326 -8.97 30.23 -17.28
N ARG A 327 -9.61 30.67 -16.19
CA ARG A 327 -9.12 31.78 -15.37
C ARG A 327 -7.85 31.37 -14.61
N ARG A 328 -7.83 30.15 -14.05
CA ARG A 328 -6.63 29.58 -13.41
C ARG A 328 -5.48 29.38 -14.39
N ALA A 329 -5.76 29.02 -15.65
CA ALA A 329 -4.75 28.92 -16.69
C ALA A 329 -4.15 30.29 -17.05
N ARG A 330 -4.97 31.34 -17.14
CA ARG A 330 -4.49 32.72 -17.32
C ARG A 330 -3.64 33.18 -16.14
N PHE A 331 -4.02 32.81 -14.92
CA PHE A 331 -3.23 33.12 -13.74
C PHE A 331 -1.90 32.36 -13.71
N ASP A 332 -1.85 31.08 -14.13
CA ASP A 332 -0.60 30.32 -14.27
C ASP A 332 0.35 30.99 -15.29
N LEU A 333 -0.18 31.48 -16.41
CA LEU A 333 0.60 32.25 -17.38
C LEU A 333 1.17 33.53 -16.75
N TRP A 334 0.31 34.30 -16.06
CA TRP A 334 0.72 35.53 -15.39
C TRP A 334 1.84 35.27 -14.37
N ILE A 335 1.74 34.20 -13.56
CA ILE A 335 2.78 33.81 -12.59
C ILE A 335 4.10 33.54 -13.32
N ARG A 336 4.09 32.82 -14.44
CA ARG A 336 5.32 32.49 -15.20
C ARG A 336 5.99 33.73 -15.81
N GLU A 337 5.20 34.75 -16.14
CA GLU A 337 5.69 36.01 -16.70
C GLU A 337 6.23 36.98 -15.63
N HIS A 338 5.64 36.98 -14.44
CA HIS A 338 5.87 38.03 -13.44
C HIS A 338 6.56 37.55 -12.15
N CYS A 339 6.59 36.25 -11.88
CA CYS A 339 7.15 35.70 -10.64
C CYS A 339 8.46 34.94 -10.87
N GLN A 340 9.29 34.91 -9.83
CA GLN A 340 10.47 34.04 -9.79
C GLN A 340 10.08 32.58 -9.55
N ARG A 341 11.07 31.68 -9.65
CA ARG A 341 10.86 30.23 -9.48
C ARG A 341 10.08 29.90 -8.19
N ASN A 342 10.51 30.45 -7.06
CA ASN A 342 9.85 30.30 -5.78
C ASN A 342 8.97 31.52 -5.52
N VAL A 343 7.67 31.29 -5.44
CA VAL A 343 6.67 32.33 -5.30
C VAL A 343 6.24 32.47 -3.85
N ASP A 344 6.11 33.70 -3.38
CA ASP A 344 5.57 34.02 -2.06
C ASP A 344 4.03 34.07 -2.16
N LEU A 345 3.37 33.11 -1.52
CA LEU A 345 1.92 32.95 -1.62
C LEU A 345 1.16 34.12 -0.98
N TRP A 346 1.75 34.79 0.01
CA TRP A 346 1.16 35.98 0.63
C TRP A 346 1.12 37.15 -0.34
N ALA A 347 2.19 37.36 -1.11
CA ALA A 347 2.27 38.43 -2.09
C ALA A 347 1.36 38.18 -3.31
N LEU A 348 1.02 36.92 -3.58
CA LEU A 348 0.17 36.53 -4.71
C LEU A 348 -1.33 36.76 -4.51
N GLN A 349 -1.81 37.00 -3.29
CA GLN A 349 -3.25 37.05 -3.00
C GLN A 349 -3.99 38.05 -3.89
N GLY A 350 -3.44 39.26 -4.07
CA GLY A 350 -4.06 40.29 -4.92
C GLY A 350 -4.21 39.87 -6.38
N ALA A 351 -3.12 39.39 -6.99
CA ALA A 351 -3.13 38.91 -8.37
C ALA A 351 -4.01 37.66 -8.54
N ALA A 352 -4.06 36.78 -7.55
CA ALA A 352 -4.94 35.62 -7.56
C ALA A 352 -6.42 36.05 -7.60
N HIS A 353 -6.82 37.04 -6.78
CA HIS A 353 -8.18 37.59 -6.81
C HIS A 353 -8.54 38.25 -8.15
N GLU A 354 -7.58 38.93 -8.78
CA GLU A 354 -7.79 39.59 -10.07
C GLU A 354 -7.97 38.58 -11.23
N HIS A 355 -7.07 37.59 -11.32
CA HIS A 355 -7.04 36.68 -12.48
C HIS A 355 -7.91 35.43 -12.28
N ALA A 356 -8.03 34.92 -11.06
CA ALA A 356 -8.74 33.69 -10.71
C ALA A 356 -9.45 33.84 -9.34
N PRO A 357 -10.55 34.61 -9.25
CA PRO A 357 -11.17 35.03 -7.99
C PRO A 357 -11.58 33.88 -7.06
N GLY A 358 -12.04 32.74 -7.61
CA GLY A 358 -12.36 31.54 -6.83
C GLY A 358 -11.11 30.98 -6.17
N PHE A 359 -10.04 30.78 -6.94
CA PHE A 359 -8.74 30.36 -6.40
C PHE A 359 -8.15 31.40 -5.44
N GLY A 360 -8.28 32.69 -5.72
CA GLY A 360 -7.85 33.78 -4.84
C GLY A 360 -8.52 33.69 -3.46
N ALA A 361 -9.81 33.41 -3.41
CA ALA A 361 -10.54 33.19 -2.17
C ALA A 361 -10.03 31.95 -1.41
N LEU A 362 -9.80 30.83 -2.12
CA LEU A 362 -9.23 29.61 -1.53
C LEU A 362 -7.82 29.85 -0.97
N LEU A 363 -6.98 30.55 -1.73
CA LEU A 363 -5.62 30.91 -1.32
C LEU A 363 -5.64 31.75 -0.04
N SER A 364 -6.51 32.77 0.01
CA SER A 364 -6.67 33.58 1.23
C SER A 364 -7.13 32.76 2.43
N ALA A 365 -8.17 31.94 2.27
CA ALA A 365 -8.69 31.11 3.37
C ALA A 365 -7.65 30.09 3.87
N ALA A 366 -6.85 29.53 2.98
CA ALA A 366 -5.76 28.62 3.32
C ALA A 366 -4.66 29.35 4.10
N LEU A 367 -4.23 30.51 3.61
CA LEU A 367 -3.18 31.30 4.26
C LEU A 367 -3.63 31.80 5.64
N ASP A 368 -4.89 32.22 5.82
CA ASP A 368 -5.40 32.63 7.13
C ASP A 368 -5.39 31.50 8.17
N GLN A 369 -5.67 30.25 7.77
CA GLN A 369 -5.50 29.09 8.65
C GLN A 369 -4.04 28.83 9.03
N VAL A 370 -3.12 29.08 8.11
CA VAL A 370 -1.67 28.91 8.33
C VAL A 370 -1.16 30.00 9.27
N LYS A 371 -1.65 31.23 9.15
CA LYS A 371 -1.37 32.35 10.08
C LYS A 371 -1.70 32.01 11.52
N VAL A 372 -2.85 31.39 11.75
CA VAL A 372 -3.31 30.97 13.09
C VAL A 372 -2.45 29.80 13.61
N GLN A 373 -1.85 29.03 12.72
CA GLN A 373 -1.08 27.83 13.03
C GLN A 373 0.44 28.10 13.00
N SER A 374 0.99 28.65 14.09
CA SER A 374 2.42 29.05 14.17
C SER A 374 3.29 28.19 15.10
N GLY A 375 2.91 26.93 15.38
CA GLY A 375 3.56 26.11 16.41
C GLY A 375 3.94 24.69 15.97
N ARG A 376 4.74 24.01 16.82
CA ARG A 376 5.02 22.57 16.68
C ARG A 376 3.97 21.75 17.41
N MET A 377 3.29 20.85 16.71
CA MET A 377 2.22 20.01 17.26
C MET A 377 2.53 18.52 17.18
N ALA A 378 1.76 17.70 17.90
CA ALA A 378 1.82 16.25 17.77
C ALA A 378 1.22 15.79 16.44
N ALA A 379 1.53 14.56 16.02
CA ALA A 379 1.04 14.01 14.75
C ALA A 379 -0.49 13.94 14.69
N ALA A 380 -1.17 13.63 15.80
CA ALA A 380 -2.62 13.61 15.88
C ALA A 380 -3.26 14.98 15.62
N ASP A 381 -2.72 16.04 16.23
CA ASP A 381 -3.24 17.40 16.00
C ASP A 381 -3.00 17.84 14.55
N TRP A 382 -1.84 17.49 13.99
CA TRP A 382 -1.52 17.74 12.59
C TRP A 382 -2.46 16.99 11.64
N ALA A 383 -2.88 15.77 11.96
CA ALA A 383 -3.84 15.03 11.14
C ALA A 383 -5.18 15.78 11.06
N VAL A 384 -5.68 16.29 12.19
CA VAL A 384 -6.90 17.11 12.26
C VAL A 384 -6.73 18.42 11.49
N TRP A 385 -5.59 19.09 11.64
CA TRP A 385 -5.30 20.31 10.88
C TRP A 385 -5.25 20.05 9.37
N CYS A 386 -4.60 18.97 8.92
CA CYS A 386 -4.51 18.61 7.50
C CYS A 386 -5.90 18.34 6.90
N ASP A 387 -6.76 17.60 7.60
CA ASP A 387 -8.12 17.32 7.15
C ASP A 387 -8.94 18.61 6.99
N ARG A 388 -8.90 19.49 8.01
CA ARG A 388 -9.56 20.80 7.96
C ARG A 388 -9.02 21.71 6.86
N PHE A 389 -7.70 21.75 6.71
CA PHE A 389 -7.02 22.56 5.72
C PHE A 389 -7.41 22.12 4.30
N LEU A 390 -7.38 20.82 4.02
CA LEU A 390 -7.80 20.28 2.72
C LEU A 390 -9.29 20.49 2.47
N ALA A 391 -10.15 20.29 3.48
CA ALA A 391 -11.58 20.56 3.36
C ALA A 391 -11.87 22.03 3.00
N SER A 392 -11.10 22.98 3.55
CA SER A 392 -11.25 24.41 3.24
C SER A 392 -10.87 24.77 1.79
N LEU A 393 -10.05 23.94 1.15
CA LEU A 393 -9.70 24.05 -0.26
C LEU A 393 -10.71 23.34 -1.18
N GLY A 394 -11.77 22.76 -0.59
CA GLY A 394 -12.75 21.90 -1.25
C GLY A 394 -12.15 20.61 -1.80
N TRP A 395 -11.04 20.13 -1.25
CA TRP A 395 -10.51 18.80 -1.58
C TRP A 395 -11.45 17.71 -1.05
N PRO A 396 -11.72 16.61 -1.80
CA PRO A 396 -11.13 16.18 -3.08
C PRO A 396 -11.92 16.59 -4.34
N GLY A 397 -12.43 17.82 -4.40
CA GLY A 397 -13.20 18.37 -5.51
C GLY A 397 -14.68 18.00 -5.47
N SER A 398 -15.48 18.60 -6.36
CA SER A 398 -16.95 18.47 -6.39
C SER A 398 -17.50 17.53 -7.48
N ALA A 399 -16.64 16.96 -8.33
CA ALA A 399 -17.06 16.02 -9.37
C ALA A 399 -17.51 14.67 -8.79
N GLU A 400 -18.46 14.00 -9.46
CA GLU A 400 -18.80 12.61 -9.16
C GLU A 400 -17.55 11.74 -9.29
N ARG A 401 -17.24 10.98 -8.24
CA ARG A 401 -16.01 10.16 -8.18
C ARG A 401 -16.32 8.76 -8.67
N THR A 402 -15.46 8.26 -9.55
CA THR A 402 -15.41 6.83 -9.86
C THR A 402 -15.06 6.03 -8.60
N ALA A 403 -15.34 4.72 -8.60
CA ALA A 403 -14.95 3.83 -7.50
C ALA A 403 -13.43 3.88 -7.23
N GLU A 404 -12.62 4.05 -8.27
CA GLU A 404 -11.17 4.25 -8.16
C GLU A 404 -10.82 5.57 -7.45
N GLY A 405 -11.44 6.68 -7.84
CA GLY A 405 -11.24 7.98 -7.20
C GLY A 405 -11.61 7.97 -5.72
N GLN A 406 -12.69 7.26 -5.35
CA GLN A 406 -13.07 7.10 -3.94
C GLN A 406 -12.04 6.26 -3.16
N ALA A 407 -11.53 5.18 -3.75
CA ALA A 407 -10.52 4.34 -3.10
C ALA A 407 -9.21 5.10 -2.80
N GLN A 408 -8.82 6.03 -3.68
CA GLN A 408 -7.64 6.90 -3.49
C GLN A 408 -7.84 7.86 -2.31
N VAL A 409 -9.03 8.48 -2.21
CA VAL A 409 -9.39 9.35 -1.07
C VAL A 409 -9.44 8.58 0.24
N ASP A 410 -10.00 7.35 0.23
CA ASP A 410 -9.99 6.48 1.42
C ASP A 410 -8.57 6.01 1.76
N GLY A 411 -7.68 5.89 0.78
CA GLY A 411 -6.25 5.69 0.98
C GLY A 411 -5.61 6.82 1.78
N TRP A 412 -5.87 8.07 1.39
CA TRP A 412 -5.40 9.26 2.11
C TRP A 412 -5.90 9.34 3.55
N ARG A 413 -7.20 9.09 3.76
CA ARG A 413 -7.79 9.11 5.11
C ARG A 413 -7.14 8.09 6.03
N ARG A 414 -6.96 6.85 5.55
CA ARG A 414 -6.23 5.80 6.28
C ARG A 414 -4.77 6.19 6.55
N LEU A 415 -4.12 6.89 5.63
CA LEU A 415 -2.77 7.41 5.86
C LEU A 415 -2.75 8.45 7.00
N LEU A 416 -3.69 9.39 7.02
CA LEU A 416 -3.80 10.38 8.10
C LEU A 416 -4.15 9.73 9.45
N GLU A 417 -5.04 8.75 9.47
CA GLU A 417 -5.36 7.94 10.66
C GLU A 417 -4.10 7.24 11.18
N ASN A 418 -3.38 6.51 10.31
CA ASN A 418 -2.12 5.86 10.67
C ASN A 418 -1.07 6.86 11.19
N PHE A 419 -0.96 8.04 10.57
CA PHE A 419 -0.05 9.10 11.01
C PHE A 419 -0.44 9.62 12.40
N SER A 420 -1.73 9.81 12.69
CA SER A 420 -2.20 10.30 14.00
C SER A 420 -1.76 9.40 15.16
N THR A 421 -1.76 8.08 14.95
CA THR A 421 -1.33 7.08 15.95
C THR A 421 0.18 7.09 16.21
N CYS A 422 0.96 7.79 15.38
CA CYS A 422 2.42 7.90 15.52
C CYS A 422 2.85 9.02 16.47
N SER A 423 1.93 9.70 17.15
CA SER A 423 2.23 10.84 18.03
C SER A 423 3.25 10.54 19.14
N ALA A 424 3.25 9.32 19.68
CA ALA A 424 4.23 8.89 20.68
C ALA A 424 5.62 8.57 20.08
N PHE A 425 5.69 8.33 18.77
CA PHE A 425 6.89 7.92 18.04
C PHE A 425 7.49 9.04 17.19
N LEU A 426 6.94 10.25 17.28
CA LEU A 426 7.40 11.41 16.54
C LEU A 426 7.61 12.59 17.47
N PRO A 427 8.65 13.42 17.25
CA PRO A 427 8.74 14.70 17.93
C PRO A 427 7.60 15.61 17.46
N ARG A 428 7.35 16.69 18.20
CA ARG A 428 6.43 17.74 17.73
C ARG A 428 6.94 18.33 16.41
N LEU A 429 6.11 18.26 15.37
CA LEU A 429 6.47 18.63 14.00
C LEU A 429 6.08 20.08 13.70
N SER A 430 6.83 20.74 12.82
CA SER A 430 6.41 21.97 12.14
C SER A 430 5.56 21.65 10.90
N VAL A 431 4.99 22.68 10.24
CA VAL A 431 4.29 22.52 8.95
C VAL A 431 5.18 21.82 7.91
N THR A 432 6.45 22.22 7.81
CA THR A 432 7.41 21.57 6.90
C THR A 432 7.62 20.10 7.28
N GLY A 433 7.76 19.82 8.57
CA GLY A 433 7.98 18.46 9.08
C GLY A 433 6.79 17.52 8.85
N VAL A 434 5.55 18.00 9.02
CA VAL A 434 4.36 17.20 8.68
C VAL A 434 4.26 16.97 7.18
N CYS A 435 4.49 17.99 6.33
CA CYS A 435 4.45 17.84 4.89
C CYS A 435 5.46 16.77 4.41
N SER A 436 6.71 16.83 4.88
CA SER A 436 7.73 15.86 4.51
C SER A 436 7.42 14.46 5.03
N THR A 437 6.85 14.36 6.23
CA THR A 437 6.51 13.06 6.83
C THR A 437 5.35 12.40 6.10
N LEU A 438 4.26 13.13 5.82
CA LEU A 438 3.12 12.62 5.06
C LEU A 438 3.51 12.26 3.62
N ALA A 439 4.35 13.07 2.98
CA ALA A 439 4.86 12.75 1.64
C ALA A 439 5.68 11.45 1.64
N ALA A 440 6.55 11.25 2.62
CA ALA A 440 7.32 10.00 2.76
C ALA A 440 6.42 8.79 3.07
N LEU A 441 5.44 8.94 3.96
CA LEU A 441 4.47 7.88 4.26
C LEU A 441 3.62 7.51 3.04
N ALA A 442 3.21 8.51 2.27
CA ALA A 442 2.44 8.29 1.04
C ALA A 442 3.31 7.60 -0.01
N ALA A 443 4.56 8.04 -0.17
CA ALA A 443 5.58 7.45 -1.04
C ALA A 443 5.74 5.94 -0.76
N ASP A 444 5.92 5.58 0.50
CA ASP A 444 6.14 4.19 0.96
C ASP A 444 4.87 3.32 0.89
N GLN A 445 3.67 3.92 0.90
CA GLN A 445 2.42 3.19 0.86
C GLN A 445 2.09 2.78 -0.57
N HIS A 446 2.24 1.48 -0.85
CA HIS A 446 1.80 0.89 -2.10
C HIS A 446 0.27 1.01 -2.20
N PHE A 447 -0.21 1.62 -3.27
CA PHE A 447 -1.63 1.72 -3.58
C PHE A 447 -1.93 0.95 -4.86
N SER A 448 -2.76 -0.07 -4.73
CA SER A 448 -3.43 -0.67 -5.88
C SER A 448 -4.92 -0.32 -5.76
N PRO A 449 -5.56 0.26 -6.79
CA PRO A 449 -7.01 0.32 -6.81
C PRO A 449 -7.53 -1.10 -6.61
N ARG A 450 -8.68 -1.25 -5.91
CA ARG A 450 -9.27 -2.56 -5.58
C ARG A 450 -9.09 -3.48 -6.78
N SER A 451 -8.35 -4.59 -6.57
CA SER A 451 -7.96 -5.52 -7.61
C SER A 451 -9.17 -5.74 -8.49
N ALA A 452 -9.02 -5.37 -9.76
CA ALA A 452 -10.01 -5.78 -10.70
C ALA A 452 -10.04 -7.29 -10.68
N GLU A 453 -11.20 -7.76 -10.30
CA GLU A 453 -11.53 -9.16 -10.10
C GLU A 453 -11.35 -9.95 -11.42
N HIS A 454 -11.32 -9.27 -12.55
CA HIS A 454 -11.12 -9.78 -13.92
C HIS A 454 -10.32 -8.74 -14.71
N GLY A 455 -9.75 -9.09 -15.86
CA GLY A 455 -9.04 -8.13 -16.73
C GLY A 455 -7.53 -8.36 -16.82
N LEU A 456 -6.80 -7.27 -17.11
CA LEU A 456 -5.36 -7.30 -17.41
C LEU A 456 -4.54 -6.89 -16.18
N LEU A 457 -3.72 -7.81 -15.67
CA LEU A 457 -2.81 -7.59 -14.55
C LEU A 457 -1.37 -7.45 -15.06
N LEU A 458 -0.76 -6.28 -14.82
CA LEU A 458 0.66 -6.02 -15.12
C LEU A 458 1.48 -6.19 -13.84
N LEU A 459 2.28 -7.25 -13.71
CA LEU A 459 2.91 -7.62 -12.43
C LEU A 459 4.43 -7.84 -12.56
N THR A 460 5.15 -7.67 -11.46
CA THR A 460 6.50 -8.25 -11.30
C THR A 460 6.42 -9.74 -10.93
N PRO A 461 7.49 -10.54 -11.11
CA PRO A 461 7.49 -11.95 -10.69
C PRO A 461 7.12 -12.14 -9.23
N ALA A 462 7.68 -11.32 -8.33
CA ALA A 462 7.40 -11.36 -6.89
C ALA A 462 5.92 -11.12 -6.56
N GLU A 463 5.24 -10.32 -7.37
CA GLU A 463 3.82 -10.00 -7.20
C GLU A 463 2.87 -11.04 -7.80
N ALA A 464 3.36 -11.79 -8.79
CA ALA A 464 2.60 -12.88 -9.42
C ALA A 464 2.61 -14.17 -8.59
N VAL A 465 3.58 -14.32 -7.66
CA VAL A 465 3.68 -15.49 -6.78
C VAL A 465 2.37 -15.70 -6.01
N GLY A 466 1.86 -16.93 -6.07
CA GLY A 466 0.66 -17.33 -5.35
C GLY A 466 -0.67 -16.89 -5.97
N LEU A 467 -0.63 -16.19 -7.11
CA LEU A 467 -1.81 -15.87 -7.92
C LEU A 467 -2.02 -16.92 -9.02
N ARG A 468 -3.24 -17.02 -9.52
CA ARG A 468 -3.60 -17.85 -10.68
C ARG A 468 -4.20 -16.99 -11.77
N PHE A 469 -3.87 -17.33 -13.01
CA PHE A 469 -4.34 -16.61 -14.19
C PHE A 469 -4.96 -17.60 -15.17
N ASP A 470 -5.99 -17.15 -15.88
CA ASP A 470 -6.58 -17.91 -17.00
C ASP A 470 -5.66 -17.83 -18.24
N GLY A 471 -4.77 -16.83 -18.28
CA GLY A 471 -3.63 -16.75 -19.19
C GLY A 471 -2.46 -15.98 -18.56
N LEU A 472 -1.23 -16.46 -18.77
CA LEU A 472 -0.02 -15.84 -18.26
C LEU A 472 0.99 -15.62 -19.39
N TRP A 473 1.51 -14.41 -19.51
CA TRP A 473 2.66 -14.08 -20.34
C TRP A 473 3.85 -13.77 -19.44
N LEU A 474 4.98 -14.46 -19.66
CA LEU A 474 6.25 -14.14 -19.04
C LEU A 474 7.10 -13.43 -20.10
N GLY A 475 7.48 -12.18 -19.83
CA GLY A 475 8.29 -11.37 -20.74
C GLY A 475 9.59 -10.89 -20.11
N GLY A 476 10.50 -10.35 -20.94
CA GLY A 476 11.83 -9.91 -20.52
C GLY A 476 12.74 -11.06 -20.08
N LEU A 477 12.61 -12.21 -20.75
CA LEU A 477 13.44 -13.40 -20.51
C LEU A 477 14.74 -13.31 -21.30
N ASP A 478 15.51 -12.25 -21.04
CA ASP A 478 16.81 -12.03 -21.68
C ASP A 478 17.92 -12.63 -20.81
N ALA A 479 18.94 -13.22 -21.43
CA ALA A 479 20.15 -13.62 -20.72
C ALA A 479 21.00 -12.37 -20.45
N THR A 480 20.77 -11.71 -19.32
CA THR A 480 21.68 -10.69 -18.78
C THR A 480 22.84 -11.33 -18.05
#